data_AF-A0A968J481-F1
#
_entry.id   AF-A0A968J481-F1
#
_cell.length_a   1.000
_cell.length_b   1.000
_cell.length_c   1.000
_cell.angle_alpha   90.00
_cell.angle_beta   90.00
_cell.angle_gamma   90.00
#
_symmetry.space_group_name_H-M   'P 1'
#
loop_
_entity.id
_entity.type
_entity.pdbx_description
1 polymer ?
#
loop_
_entity_poly.entity_id
_entity_poly.type
_entity_poly.pdbx_seq_one_letter_code
_entity_poly.pdbx_strand_id
1 'polypeptide(L)' 'MDQDRYSYNSANVTWLEDNRFVIHLSRSPQEGNWLPLGNVNSFDLLLRLYNPGSALAESIFTTRLPTIVREDHDNSL' A
#
# COMPACT_ATOMS: atom_id res chain seq x y z
N MET A 1 7.96 6.00 19.04
CA MET A 1 7.13 7.13 18.59
C MET A 1 6.35 6.60 17.40
N ASP A 2 5.03 6.59 17.51
CA ASP A 2 4.17 6.27 16.37
C ASP A 2 4.48 7.29 15.28
N GLN A 3 4.90 6.83 14.10
CA GLN A 3 5.12 7.73 12.99
C GLN A 3 3.73 8.15 12.48
N ASP A 4 3.40 9.45 12.56
CA ASP A 4 2.15 10.04 12.05
C ASP A 4 2.03 9.93 10.51
N ARG A 5 2.05 8.71 9.99
CA ARG A 5 2.04 8.38 8.57
C ARG A 5 0.75 7.66 8.22
N TYR A 6 -0.04 8.28 7.36
CA TYR A 6 -1.36 7.79 6.93
C TYR A 6 -1.47 7.52 5.43
N SER A 7 -0.40 7.79 4.66
CA SER A 7 -0.37 7.50 3.23
C SER A 7 1.04 7.42 2.67
N TYR A 8 1.14 6.80 1.50
CA TYR A 8 2.24 6.92 0.56
C TYR A 8 1.75 7.55 -0.75
N ASN A 9 2.67 8.17 -1.48
CA ASN A 9 2.46 8.70 -2.81
C ASN A 9 3.73 8.48 -3.65
N SER A 10 3.68 8.87 -4.94
CA SER A 10 4.79 8.67 -5.87
C SER A 10 6.10 9.38 -5.47
N ALA A 11 6.06 10.40 -4.62
CA ALA A 11 7.24 11.13 -4.17
C ALA A 11 7.94 10.50 -2.96
N ASN A 12 7.28 9.60 -2.22
CA ASN A 12 7.81 9.06 -0.96
C ASN A 12 7.72 7.54 -0.82
N VAL A 13 7.13 6.85 -1.80
CA VAL A 13 7.17 5.38 -1.85
C VAL A 13 8.55 4.94 -2.33
N THR A 14 9.12 3.96 -1.64
CA THR A 14 10.30 3.24 -2.12
C THR A 14 9.85 2.27 -3.20
N TRP A 15 10.41 2.41 -4.39
CA TRP A 15 10.13 1.53 -5.51
C TRP A 15 10.98 0.26 -5.42
N LEU A 16 10.35 -0.86 -5.76
CA LEU A 16 11.02 -2.12 -6.06
C LEU A 16 11.44 -2.12 -7.54
N GLU A 17 12.11 -3.19 -7.96
CA GLU A 17 12.38 -3.46 -9.37
C GLU A 17 11.08 -3.48 -10.21
N ASP A 18 11.21 -3.20 -11.50
CA ASP A 18 10.11 -3.14 -12.48
C ASP A 18 9.02 -2.10 -12.19
N ASN A 19 9.37 -0.97 -11.53
CA ASN A 19 8.42 0.09 -11.17
C ASN A 19 7.24 -0.42 -10.33
N ARG A 20 7.49 -1.40 -9.46
CA ARG A 20 6.50 -1.91 -8.51
C ARG A 20 6.71 -1.31 -7.15
N PHE A 21 5.68 -1.33 -6.32
CA PHE A 21 5.78 -1.01 -4.90
C PHE A 21 4.92 -1.99 -4.11
N VAL A 22 5.34 -2.22 -2.88
CA VAL A 22 4.56 -2.90 -1.85
C VAL A 22 4.45 -1.95 -0.67
N ILE A 23 3.29 -1.89 -0.03
CA ILE A 23 3.08 -1.16 1.23
C ILE A 23 2.62 -2.19 2.26
N HIS A 24 3.40 -2.37 3.31
CA HIS A 24 3.04 -3.25 4.42
C HIS A 24 2.12 -2.50 5.38
N LEU A 25 0.96 -3.09 5.66
CA LEU A 25 -0.01 -2.59 6.63
C LEU A 25 0.14 -3.42 7.90
N SER A 26 0.69 -2.85 8.97
CA SER A 26 0.94 -3.61 10.19
C SER A 26 0.89 -2.72 11.43
N ARG A 27 0.51 -3.32 12.56
CA ARG A 27 0.62 -2.67 13.88
C ARG A 27 2.09 -2.58 14.32
N SER A 28 2.89 -3.58 13.96
CA SER A 28 4.31 -3.64 14.29
C SER A 28 5.14 -3.01 13.16
N PRO A 29 6.24 -2.30 13.49
CA PRO A 29 7.15 -1.76 12.50
C PRO A 29 7.57 -2.80 11.45
N GLN A 30 7.52 -2.43 10.18
CA GLN A 30 8.05 -3.20 9.05
C GLN A 30 9.13 -2.40 8.34
N GLU A 31 10.06 -3.08 7.68
CA GLU A 31 11.06 -2.42 6.86
C GLU A 31 10.43 -1.82 5.58
N GLY A 32 11.02 -0.72 5.10
CA GLY A 32 10.61 -0.09 3.85
C GLY A 32 9.27 0.68 3.95
N ASN A 33 8.38 0.42 2.99
CA ASN A 33 7.10 1.11 2.89
C ASN A 33 6.10 0.54 3.92
N TRP A 34 6.11 1.08 5.13
CA TRP A 34 5.23 0.64 6.21
C TRP A 34 4.18 1.71 6.55
N LEU A 35 2.91 1.30 6.54
CA LEU A 35 1.81 2.11 7.03
C LEU A 35 1.34 1.58 8.40
N PRO A 36 1.51 2.36 9.48
CA PRO A 36 1.08 1.94 10.81
C PRO A 36 -0.45 1.89 10.91
N LEU A 37 -0.99 0.77 11.40
CA LEU A 37 -2.43 0.61 11.66
C LEU A 37 -2.85 1.03 13.08
N GLY A 38 -1.89 1.20 13.99
CA GLY A 38 -2.19 1.41 15.41
C GLY A 38 -3.02 0.26 16.00
N ASN A 39 -3.96 0.56 16.90
CA ASN A 39 -4.75 -0.45 17.61
C ASN A 39 -6.17 -0.65 17.02
N VAL A 40 -6.37 -0.36 15.74
CA VAL A 40 -7.68 -0.51 15.09
C VAL A 40 -7.97 -1.97 14.74
N ASN A 41 -9.25 -2.35 14.81
CA ASN A 41 -9.71 -3.70 14.44
C ASN A 41 -10.13 -3.81 12.96
N SER A 42 -10.43 -2.68 12.34
CA SER A 42 -10.78 -2.57 10.93
C SER A 42 -10.20 -1.27 10.37
N PHE A 43 -9.95 -1.25 9.07
CA PHE A 43 -9.47 -0.08 8.36
C PHE A 43 -9.99 -0.12 6.92
N ASP A 44 -10.06 1.06 6.31
CA ASP A 44 -10.36 1.23 4.89
C ASP A 44 -9.13 1.79 4.18
N LEU A 45 -8.95 1.40 2.92
CA LEU A 45 -7.89 1.94 2.06
C LEU A 45 -8.49 2.67 0.87
N LEU A 46 -7.84 3.78 0.49
CA LEU A 46 -8.22 4.56 -0.68
C LEU A 46 -7.01 4.82 -1.56
N LEU A 47 -7.06 4.29 -2.79
CA LEU A 47 -6.15 4.66 -3.85
C LEU A 47 -6.68 5.90 -4.57
N ARG A 48 -5.86 6.95 -4.67
CA ARG A 48 -6.16 8.16 -5.45
C ARG A 48 -5.23 8.23 -6.64
N LEU A 49 -5.81 8.38 -7.84
CA LEU A 49 -5.08 8.58 -9.08
C LEU A 49 -5.34 10.01 -9.57
N TYR A 50 -4.32 10.86 -9.52
CA TYR A 50 -4.43 12.24 -10.00
C TYR A 50 -3.90 12.32 -11.44
N ASN A 51 -4.76 12.79 -12.35
CA ASN A 51 -4.45 12.90 -13.78
C ASN A 51 -3.85 11.60 -14.38
N PRO A 52 -4.57 10.46 -14.28
CA PRO A 52 -4.09 9.21 -14.85
C PRO A 52 -3.91 9.35 -16.37
N GLY A 53 -2.94 8.63 -16.94
CA GLY A 53 -2.77 8.57 -18.39
C GLY A 53 -4.03 8.06 -19.10
N SER A 54 -4.24 8.47 -20.35
CA SER A 54 -5.46 8.19 -21.12
C SER A 54 -5.84 6.71 -21.15
N ALA A 55 -4.87 5.82 -21.33
CA ALA A 55 -5.10 4.37 -21.34
C ALA A 55 -5.75 3.85 -20.04
N LEU A 56 -5.35 4.40 -18.88
CA LEU A 56 -5.92 4.02 -17.59
C LEU A 56 -7.29 4.69 -17.37
N ALA A 57 -7.44 5.94 -17.78
CA ALA A 57 -8.71 6.67 -17.70
C ALA A 57 -9.82 5.98 -18.51
N GLU A 58 -9.49 5.49 -19.71
CA GLU A 58 -10.41 4.80 -20.62
C GLU A 58 -10.76 3.38 -20.17
N SER A 59 -9.91 2.74 -19.36
CA SER A 59 -10.06 1.35 -18.90
C SER A 59 -10.26 1.22 -17.39
N ILE A 60 -10.66 2.28 -16.69
CA ILE A 60 -10.66 2.33 -15.21
C ILE A 60 -11.46 1.20 -14.54
N PHE A 61 -12.50 0.68 -15.21
CA PHE A 61 -13.34 -0.41 -14.70
C PHE A 61 -12.83 -1.82 -15.05
N THR A 62 -11.86 -1.93 -15.95
CA THR A 62 -11.32 -3.21 -16.43
C THR A 62 -9.83 -3.37 -16.15
N THR A 63 -9.16 -2.28 -15.79
CA THR A 63 -7.75 -2.28 -15.41
C THR A 63 -7.53 -3.13 -14.16
N ARG A 64 -6.35 -3.75 -14.07
CA ARG A 64 -6.00 -4.51 -12.86
C ARG A 64 -5.62 -3.54 -11.76
N LEU A 65 -6.39 -3.54 -10.68
CA LEU A 65 -6.05 -2.79 -9.48
C LEU A 65 -4.99 -3.53 -8.66
N PRO A 66 -4.22 -2.81 -7.81
CA PRO A 66 -3.38 -3.44 -6.80
C PRO A 66 -4.18 -4.41 -5.92
N THR A 67 -3.57 -5.54 -5.58
CA THR A 67 -4.20 -6.54 -4.72
C THR A 67 -3.85 -6.31 -3.26
N ILE A 68 -4.80 -6.56 -2.36
CA ILE A 68 -4.56 -6.61 -0.92
C ILE A 68 -4.46 -8.09 -0.55
N VAL A 69 -3.34 -8.47 0.05
CA VAL A 69 -3.07 -9.85 0.44
C VAL A 69 -2.73 -9.86 1.93
N ARG A 70 -3.28 -10.83 2.66
CA ARG A 70 -2.86 -11.09 4.03
C ARG A 70 -1.53 -11.83 3.98
N GLU A 71 -0.51 -11.28 4.61
CA GLU A 71 0.74 -12.01 4.84
C GLU A 71 0.53 -12.97 6.02
N ASP A 72 0.65 -14.26 5.73
CA ASP A 72 0.68 -15.26 6.79
C ASP A 72 2.12 -15.32 7.31
N HIS A 73 2.35 -14.96 8.58
CA HIS A 73 3.63 -15.19 9.22
C HIS A 73 3.72 -16.66 9.61
N ASP A 74 4.70 -17.39 9.07
CA ASP A 74 5.04 -18.73 9.54
C ASP A 74 5.46 -18.62 11.02
N ASN A 75 4.65 -19.21 11.89
CA ASN A 75 4.83 -19.18 13.34
C ASN A 75 5.64 -20.38 13.85
N SER A 76 6.40 -21.04 12.96
CA SER A 76 7.27 -22.17 13.31
C SER A 76 8.50 -21.70 14.11
N LEU A 77 8.34 -21.61 15.44
CA LEU A 77 9.42 -21.65 16.42
C LEU A 77 9.16 -22.78 17.41
#